data_AF-A0A9W4WMV6-F1
#
_entry.id   AF-A0A9W4WMV6-F1
#
_cell.length_a   1.000
_cell.length_b   1.000
_cell.length_c   1.000
_cell.angle_alpha   90.00
_cell.angle_beta   90.00
_cell.angle_gamma   90.00
#
_symmetry.space_group_name_H-M   'P 1'
#
loop_
_entity.id
_entity.type
_entity.pdbx_description
1 polymer ?
#
loop_
_entity_poly.entity_id
_entity_poly.type
_entity_poly.pdbx_seq_one_letter_code
_entity_poly.pdbx_strand_id
1 'polypeptide(L)'
;IAALLSLMAFETGDFKYNRNHYPAPGRPGQGTRNLQMPKYNLLYALSIPELKDKATAIAGSADADGSTLSDDKKNEVLALVMPDEYAWGSAAWYLTTYCDQSTRDELAEGTVRGFTLYMECIGTSGTEDRVAYWTRAKAAFGLA
;
A
#
# COMPACT_ATOMS: atom_id res chain seq x y z
N ILE A 1 -12.45 -3.11 6.24
CA ILE A 1 -11.68 -4.34 5.93
C ILE A 1 -11.77 -4.74 4.46
N ALA A 2 -12.98 -4.89 3.87
CA ALA A 2 -13.15 -5.35 2.48
C ALA A 2 -12.41 -4.50 1.44
N ALA A 3 -12.44 -3.16 1.57
CA ALA A 3 -11.73 -2.25 0.66
C ALA A 3 -10.20 -2.41 0.68
N LEU A 4 -9.61 -2.65 1.86
CA LEU A 4 -8.18 -2.89 1.99
C LEU A 4 -7.81 -4.22 1.33
N LEU A 5 -8.55 -5.29 1.65
CA LEU A 5 -8.28 -6.61 1.10
C LEU A 5 -8.46 -6.62 -0.44
N SER A 6 -9.48 -5.95 -0.95
CA SER A 6 -9.72 -5.86 -2.39
C SER A 6 -8.63 -5.10 -3.11
N LEU A 7 -8.15 -3.98 -2.54
CA LEU A 7 -6.99 -3.27 -3.07
C LEU A 7 -5.78 -4.20 -3.11
N MET A 8 -5.51 -4.88 -1.99
CA MET A 8 -4.35 -5.76 -1.93
C MET A 8 -4.42 -6.86 -2.98
N ALA A 9 -5.55 -7.58 -3.05
CA ALA A 9 -5.76 -8.64 -4.03
C ALA A 9 -5.61 -8.14 -5.48
N PHE A 10 -6.17 -6.97 -5.79
CA PHE A 10 -6.11 -6.40 -7.13
C PHE A 10 -4.67 -6.03 -7.53
N GLU A 11 -3.99 -5.21 -6.72
CA GLU A 11 -2.66 -4.70 -7.05
C GLU A 11 -1.60 -5.81 -7.08
N THR A 12 -1.80 -6.89 -6.32
CA THR A 12 -0.86 -8.02 -6.23
C THR A 12 -1.13 -9.16 -7.22
N GLY A 13 -2.17 -9.03 -8.06
CA GLY A 13 -2.60 -10.09 -8.97
C GLY A 13 -3.00 -11.35 -8.21
N ASP A 14 -4.01 -11.23 -7.35
CA ASP A 14 -4.51 -12.28 -6.45
C ASP A 14 -3.44 -12.79 -5.48
N PHE A 15 -2.68 -11.88 -4.87
CA PHE A 15 -1.59 -12.17 -3.93
C PHE A 15 -0.41 -12.96 -4.51
N LYS A 16 -0.33 -13.09 -5.83
CA LYS A 16 0.77 -13.75 -6.51
C LYS A 16 2.10 -12.99 -6.36
N TYR A 17 2.03 -11.66 -6.22
CA TYR A 17 3.20 -10.79 -6.19
C TYR A 17 3.12 -9.80 -5.02
N ASN A 18 4.24 -9.54 -4.34
CA ASN A 18 4.30 -8.50 -3.29
C ASN A 18 5.34 -7.42 -3.61
N ARG A 19 5.86 -7.43 -4.83
CA ARG A 19 6.79 -6.44 -5.38
C ARG A 19 6.33 -6.09 -6.78
N ASN A 20 6.62 -4.89 -7.23
CA ASN A 20 6.36 -4.55 -8.62
C ASN A 20 7.37 -5.26 -9.54
N HIS A 21 6.86 -6.01 -10.51
CA HIS A 21 7.60 -6.67 -11.58
C HIS A 21 7.17 -6.20 -12.99
N TYR A 22 6.13 -5.36 -13.09
CA TYR A 22 5.44 -5.03 -14.34
C TYR A 22 5.25 -3.51 -14.57
N PRO A 23 5.46 -3.01 -15.81
CA PRO A 23 6.13 -3.71 -16.92
C PRO A 23 7.58 -4.04 -16.55
N ALA A 24 8.16 -5.10 -17.11
CA ALA A 24 9.54 -5.51 -16.79
C ALA A 24 10.52 -4.34 -16.99
N PRO A 25 11.46 -4.07 -16.06
CA PRO A 25 11.82 -4.87 -14.87
C PRO A 25 11.01 -4.55 -13.58
N GLY A 26 9.94 -3.77 -13.67
CA GLY A 26 9.18 -3.23 -12.55
C GLY A 26 9.77 -1.92 -12.03
N ARG A 27 9.20 -1.40 -10.94
CA ARG A 27 9.68 -0.19 -10.26
C ARG A 27 10.46 -0.56 -8.98
N PRO A 28 11.74 -0.20 -8.86
CA PRO A 28 12.53 -0.46 -7.66
C PRO A 28 11.89 0.10 -6.39
N GLY A 29 11.87 -0.72 -5.34
CA GLY A 29 11.25 -0.42 -4.05
C GLY A 29 9.73 -0.28 -4.02
N GLN A 30 9.01 -0.51 -5.12
CA GLN A 30 7.55 -0.56 -5.11
C GLN A 30 7.09 -1.97 -4.73
N GLY A 31 6.19 -2.09 -3.75
CA GLY A 31 5.82 -3.39 -3.19
C GLY A 31 4.99 -3.31 -1.92
N THR A 32 4.99 -4.42 -1.15
CA THR A 32 4.05 -4.80 -0.07
C THR A 32 2.69 -5.28 -0.60
N ARG A 33 1.71 -5.51 0.28
CA ARG A 33 0.41 -6.05 -0.13
C ARG A 33 -0.44 -5.05 -0.92
N ASN A 34 -0.16 -3.74 -0.86
CA ASN A 34 -0.87 -2.71 -1.66
C ASN A 34 -0.04 -2.10 -2.79
N LEU A 35 1.13 -2.67 -3.12
CA LEU A 35 2.09 -2.12 -4.10
C LEU A 35 2.37 -0.61 -3.95
N GLN A 36 2.45 -0.11 -2.71
CA GLN A 36 2.75 1.29 -2.46
C GLN A 36 4.14 1.70 -2.99
N MET A 37 4.25 2.99 -3.30
CA MET A 37 5.46 3.60 -3.85
C MET A 37 6.64 3.57 -2.87
N PRO A 38 7.90 3.63 -3.34
CA PRO A 38 9.09 3.50 -2.49
C PRO A 38 9.15 4.48 -1.33
N LYS A 39 8.71 5.73 -1.55
CA LYS A 39 8.58 6.76 -0.51
C LYS A 39 7.76 6.25 0.67
N TYR A 40 6.63 5.62 0.40
CA TYR A 40 5.72 5.13 1.43
C TYR A 40 6.23 3.86 2.10
N ASN A 41 7.03 3.04 1.41
CA ASN A 41 7.74 1.93 2.06
C ASN A 41 8.78 2.43 3.07
N LEU A 42 9.51 3.51 2.77
CA LEU A 42 10.42 4.12 3.72
C LEU A 42 9.68 4.70 4.93
N LEU A 43 8.65 5.51 4.68
CA LEU A 43 7.86 6.14 5.74
C LEU A 43 7.15 5.09 6.62
N TYR A 44 6.70 3.98 6.02
CA TYR A 44 6.13 2.86 6.76
C TYR A 44 7.17 2.19 7.65
N ALA A 45 8.34 1.85 7.11
CA ALA A 45 9.43 1.26 7.88
C ALA A 45 9.89 2.17 9.04
N LEU A 46 9.94 3.49 8.83
CA LEU A 46 10.28 4.47 9.86
C LEU A 46 9.21 4.59 10.96
N SER A 47 7.95 4.25 10.66
CA SER A 47 6.84 4.27 11.62
C SER A 47 6.80 3.04 12.54
N ILE A 48 7.52 1.97 12.18
CA ILE A 48 7.57 0.72 12.94
C ILE A 48 8.79 0.77 13.86
N PRO A 49 8.62 0.77 15.20
CA PRO A 49 9.72 0.93 16.15
C PRO A 49 10.89 -0.03 15.92
N GLU A 50 10.61 -1.29 15.60
CA GLU A 50 11.59 -2.36 15.40
C GLU A 50 12.37 -2.23 14.09
N LEU A 51 11.84 -1.50 13.10
CA LEU A 51 12.47 -1.30 11.79
C LEU A 51 13.12 0.07 11.63
N LYS A 52 12.74 1.04 12.47
CA LYS A 52 13.11 2.46 12.34
C LYS A 52 14.62 2.67 12.21
N ASP A 53 15.42 2.02 13.05
CA ASP A 53 16.88 2.19 13.04
C ASP A 53 17.50 1.62 11.75
N LYS A 54 17.01 0.46 11.29
CA LYS A 54 17.45 -0.14 10.01
C LYS A 54 17.06 0.72 8.82
N ALA A 55 15.83 1.23 8.79
CA ALA A 55 15.35 2.11 7.74
C ALA A 55 16.14 3.42 7.69
N THR A 56 16.46 3.99 8.86
CA THR A 56 17.30 5.19 8.98
C THR A 56 18.73 4.92 8.48
N ALA A 57 19.31 3.76 8.81
CA ALA A 57 20.63 3.38 8.33
C ALA A 57 20.69 3.23 6.80
N ILE A 58 19.67 2.63 6.18
CA ILE A 58 19.58 2.51 4.71
C ILE A 58 19.41 3.89 4.06
N ALA A 59 18.50 4.70 4.62
CA ALA A 59 18.23 6.05 4.12
C ALA A 59 19.48 6.94 4.19
N GLY A 60 20.27 6.81 5.26
CA GLY A 60 21.46 7.62 5.48
C GLY A 60 21.11 9.11 5.55
N SER A 61 21.79 9.92 4.74
CA SER A 61 21.51 11.37 4.62
C SER A 61 20.43 11.72 3.58
N ALA A 62 19.73 10.73 3.02
CA ALA A 62 18.63 11.00 2.10
C ALA A 62 17.50 11.72 2.83
N ASP A 63 16.73 12.52 2.07
CA ASP A 63 15.53 13.16 2.59
C ASP A 63 14.57 12.12 3.17
N ALA A 64 13.77 12.54 4.16
CA ALA A 64 12.84 11.67 4.88
C ALA A 64 11.85 10.94 3.96
N ASP A 65 11.70 11.39 2.71
CA ASP A 65 10.83 10.77 1.72
C ASP A 65 11.51 9.81 0.74
N GLY A 66 12.82 9.60 0.88
CA GLY A 66 13.59 8.61 0.12
C GLY A 66 13.70 8.90 -1.37
N SER A 67 13.34 10.10 -1.81
CA SER A 67 13.36 10.51 -3.23
C SER A 67 14.75 10.44 -3.87
N THR A 68 15.80 10.63 -3.07
CA THR A 68 17.21 10.59 -3.50
C THR A 68 17.87 9.21 -3.35
N LEU A 69 17.14 8.19 -2.88
CA LEU A 69 17.70 6.84 -2.75
C LEU A 69 18.01 6.22 -4.11
N SER A 70 19.14 5.51 -4.17
CA SER A 70 19.42 4.61 -5.29
C SER A 70 18.38 3.48 -5.34
N ASP A 71 18.26 2.85 -6.50
CA ASP A 71 17.30 1.76 -6.68
C ASP A 71 17.60 0.56 -5.77
N ASP A 72 18.88 0.29 -5.49
CA ASP A 72 19.29 -0.74 -4.52
C ASP A 72 18.81 -0.40 -3.12
N LYS A 73 19.01 0.84 -2.66
CA LYS A 73 18.53 1.29 -1.34
C LYS A 73 17.01 1.25 -1.24
N LYS A 74 16.29 1.61 -2.31
CA LYS A 74 14.82 1.46 -2.35
C LYS A 74 14.40 -0.01 -2.19
N ASN A 75 15.13 -0.94 -2.79
CA ASN A 75 14.89 -2.37 -2.65
C ASN A 75 15.25 -2.89 -1.25
N GLU A 76 16.32 -2.39 -0.63
CA GLU A 76 16.68 -2.70 0.76
C GLU A 76 15.60 -2.24 1.74
N VAL A 77 15.07 -1.02 1.56
CA VAL A 77 13.93 -0.52 2.36
C VAL A 77 12.70 -1.41 2.16
N LEU A 78 12.35 -1.74 0.91
CA LEU A 78 11.23 -2.64 0.63
C LEU A 78 11.42 -4.00 1.32
N ALA A 79 12.64 -4.54 1.34
CA ALA A 79 12.93 -5.82 1.98
C ALA A 79 12.66 -5.81 3.50
N LEU A 80 12.77 -4.66 4.18
CA LEU A 80 12.43 -4.56 5.61
C LEU A 80 10.94 -4.77 5.89
N VAL A 81 10.06 -4.37 4.97
CA VAL A 81 8.60 -4.39 5.15
C VAL A 81 7.89 -5.49 4.35
N MET A 82 8.65 -6.36 3.69
CA MET A 82 8.16 -7.54 2.97
C MET A 82 7.80 -8.76 3.83
N PRO A 83 8.42 -8.98 5.02
CA PRO A 83 7.96 -10.04 5.93
C PRO A 83 6.48 -9.89 6.27
N ASP A 84 5.77 -11.01 6.42
CA ASP A 84 4.31 -11.01 6.64
C ASP A 84 3.90 -10.19 7.87
N GLU A 85 4.71 -10.19 8.94
CA GLU A 85 4.47 -9.37 10.14
C GLU A 85 4.32 -7.86 9.86
N TYR A 86 4.83 -7.38 8.73
CA TYR A 86 4.73 -5.97 8.29
C TYR A 86 3.90 -5.81 7.01
N ALA A 87 4.03 -6.73 6.05
CA ALA A 87 3.48 -6.55 4.71
C ALA A 87 1.96 -6.37 4.67
N TRP A 88 1.22 -7.03 5.56
CA TRP A 88 -0.25 -6.93 5.65
C TRP A 88 -0.74 -5.60 6.23
N GLY A 89 0.10 -4.92 7.02
CA GLY A 89 -0.26 -3.65 7.65
C GLY A 89 -0.16 -2.44 6.72
N SER A 90 0.55 -2.54 5.59
CA SER A 90 0.91 -1.39 4.75
C SER A 90 -0.31 -0.62 4.21
N ALA A 91 -1.35 -1.31 3.75
CA ALA A 91 -2.54 -0.66 3.22
C ALA A 91 -3.34 0.10 4.30
N ALA A 92 -3.47 -0.51 5.48
CA ALA A 92 -4.16 0.08 6.61
C ALA A 92 -3.41 1.30 7.15
N TRP A 93 -2.08 1.19 7.24
CA TRP A 93 -1.21 2.29 7.61
C TRP A 93 -1.34 3.46 6.64
N TYR A 94 -1.32 3.21 5.32
CA TYR A 94 -1.48 4.27 4.33
C TYR A 94 -2.85 4.96 4.46
N LEU A 95 -3.94 4.18 4.52
CA LEU A 95 -5.30 4.72 4.68
C LEU A 95 -5.44 5.61 5.92
N THR A 96 -4.80 5.22 7.02
CA THR A 96 -4.91 5.95 8.29
C THR A 96 -3.97 7.16 8.37
N THR A 97 -2.87 7.14 7.63
CA THR A 97 -1.85 8.20 7.67
C THR A 97 -2.08 9.28 6.61
N TYR A 98 -2.53 8.91 5.41
CA TYR A 98 -2.57 9.83 4.26
C TYR A 98 -3.95 10.11 3.69
N CYS A 99 -4.96 9.30 4.02
CA CYS A 99 -6.33 9.61 3.62
C CYS A 99 -7.04 10.41 4.71
N ASP A 100 -7.73 11.46 4.27
CA ASP A 100 -8.54 12.30 5.14
C ASP A 100 -9.64 11.50 5.84
N GLN A 101 -10.07 12.01 6.99
CA GLN A 101 -11.13 11.38 7.78
C GLN A 101 -12.41 11.18 6.96
N SER A 102 -12.79 12.16 6.13
CA SER A 102 -13.96 12.07 5.26
C SER A 102 -13.91 10.90 4.29
N THR A 103 -12.73 10.59 3.73
CA THR A 103 -12.54 9.41 2.87
C THR A 103 -12.77 8.12 3.66
N ARG A 104 -12.30 8.05 4.90
CA ARG A 104 -12.50 6.88 5.77
C ARG A 104 -13.97 6.71 6.17
N ASP A 105 -14.64 7.81 6.46
CA ASP A 105 -16.06 7.81 6.83
C ASP A 105 -16.91 7.33 5.63
N GLU A 106 -16.71 7.91 4.44
CA GLU A 106 -17.41 7.48 3.22
C GLU A 106 -17.10 6.02 2.84
N LEU A 107 -15.87 5.56 3.07
CA LEU A 107 -15.48 4.17 2.86
C LEU A 107 -16.19 3.21 3.83
N ALA A 108 -16.45 3.65 5.07
CA ALA A 108 -17.15 2.88 6.09
C ALA A 108 -18.63 2.68 5.75
N GLU A 109 -19.24 3.62 5.03
CA GLU A 109 -20.62 3.48 4.49
C GLU A 109 -20.75 2.36 3.45
N GLY A 110 -19.63 1.83 2.95
CA GLY A 110 -19.66 0.67 2.03
C GLY A 110 -20.21 1.00 0.64
N THR A 111 -20.14 2.28 0.23
CA THR A 111 -20.62 2.77 -1.07
C THR A 111 -19.52 2.78 -2.14
N VAL A 112 -19.92 2.71 -3.42
CA VAL A 112 -18.98 2.85 -4.55
C VAL A 112 -18.25 4.20 -4.48
N ARG A 113 -18.96 5.26 -4.06
CA ARG A 113 -18.36 6.59 -3.87
C ARG A 113 -17.24 6.55 -2.84
N GLY A 114 -17.46 5.95 -1.67
CA GLY A 114 -16.42 5.79 -0.65
C GLY A 114 -15.22 4.99 -1.14
N PHE A 115 -15.46 3.91 -1.89
CA PHE A 115 -14.39 3.13 -2.50
C PHE A 115 -13.59 3.95 -3.54
N THR A 116 -14.27 4.74 -4.38
CA THR A 116 -13.62 5.61 -5.36
C THR A 116 -12.78 6.70 -4.69
N LEU A 117 -13.30 7.35 -3.63
CA LEU A 117 -12.53 8.33 -2.84
C LEU A 117 -11.27 7.71 -2.23
N TYR A 118 -11.36 6.46 -1.77
CA TYR A 118 -10.19 5.73 -1.30
C TYR A 118 -9.17 5.49 -2.42
N MET A 119 -9.61 5.08 -3.62
CA MET A 119 -8.72 4.92 -4.77
C MET A 119 -8.04 6.24 -5.17
N GLU A 120 -8.76 7.35 -5.14
CA GLU A 120 -8.22 8.68 -5.42
C GLU A 120 -7.15 9.08 -4.39
N CYS A 121 -7.40 8.82 -3.09
CA CYS A 121 -6.41 9.07 -2.04
C CYS A 121 -5.08 8.32 -2.27
N ILE A 122 -5.13 7.06 -2.73
CA ILE A 122 -3.92 6.28 -3.02
C ILE A 122 -3.29 6.63 -4.38
N GLY A 123 -3.83 7.63 -5.09
CA GLY A 123 -3.29 8.12 -6.36
C GLY A 123 -3.75 7.34 -7.58
N THR A 124 -4.92 6.70 -7.52
CA THR A 124 -5.53 5.99 -8.65
C THR A 124 -7.04 6.25 -8.73
N SER A 125 -7.80 5.41 -9.44
CA SER A 125 -9.25 5.56 -9.61
C SER A 125 -10.01 4.27 -9.33
N GLY A 126 -11.29 4.41 -8.94
CA GLY A 126 -12.25 3.32 -8.79
C GLY A 126 -12.71 2.76 -10.13
N THR A 127 -11.79 2.13 -10.88
CA THR A 127 -12.11 1.45 -12.14
C THR A 127 -13.09 0.30 -11.92
N GLU A 128 -13.79 -0.12 -12.98
CA GLU A 128 -14.73 -1.24 -12.92
C GLU A 128 -14.10 -2.52 -12.35
N ASP A 129 -12.85 -2.83 -12.74
CA ASP A 129 -12.14 -3.99 -12.23
C ASP A 129 -11.88 -3.90 -10.71
N ARG A 130 -11.45 -2.74 -10.21
CA ARG A 130 -11.23 -2.55 -8.77
C ARG A 130 -12.54 -2.62 -7.98
N VAL A 131 -13.61 -2.04 -8.52
CA VAL A 131 -14.96 -2.14 -7.95
C VAL A 131 -15.43 -3.61 -7.94
N ALA A 132 -15.10 -4.41 -8.96
CA ALA A 132 -15.42 -5.83 -8.99
C ALA A 132 -14.68 -6.62 -7.90
N TYR A 133 -13.38 -6.34 -7.68
CA TYR A 133 -12.62 -6.92 -6.56
C TYR A 133 -13.24 -6.54 -5.20
N TRP A 134 -13.60 -5.27 -5.03
CA TRP A 134 -14.23 -4.79 -3.81
C TRP A 134 -15.59 -5.44 -3.56
N THR A 135 -16.41 -5.59 -4.59
CA THR A 135 -17.70 -6.29 -4.52
C THR A 135 -17.52 -7.74 -4.07
N ARG A 136 -16.55 -8.47 -4.63
CA ARG A 136 -16.22 -9.84 -4.19
C ARG A 136 -15.76 -9.88 -2.74
N ALA A 137 -14.92 -8.94 -2.32
CA ALA A 137 -14.48 -8.86 -0.94
C ALA A 137 -15.64 -8.58 0.02
N LYS A 138 -16.55 -7.65 -0.31
CA LYS A 138 -17.77 -7.39 0.49
C LYS A 138 -18.61 -8.65 0.65
N ALA A 139 -18.87 -9.36 -0.45
CA ALA A 139 -19.63 -10.61 -0.43
C ALA A 139 -18.97 -11.68 0.45
N ALA A 140 -17.64 -11.85 0.37
CA ALA A 140 -16.90 -12.80 1.19
C ALA A 140 -16.99 -12.50 2.70
N PHE A 141 -17.15 -11.22 3.07
CA PHE A 141 -17.34 -10.78 4.46
C PHE A 141 -18.81 -10.62 4.87
N GLY A 142 -19.77 -10.94 4.01
CA GLY A 142 -21.20 -10.75 4.29
C GLY A 142 -21.61 -9.29 4.44
N LEU A 143 -20.88 -8.37 3.80
CA LEU A 143 -21.18 -6.93 3.81
C LEU A 143 -22.10 -6.56 2.65
N ALA A 144 -23.04 -5.64 2.90
CA ALA A 144 -23.92 -5.06 1.89
C ALA A 144 -23.14 -4.15 0.91
#